data_AF-A0A8K0NBD3-F1
#
_entry.id   AF-A0A8K0NBD3-F1
#
_cell.length_a   1.000
_cell.length_b   1.000
_cell.length_c   1.000
_cell.angle_alpha   90.00
_cell.angle_beta   90.00
_cell.angle_gamma   90.00
#
_symmetry.space_group_name_H-M   'P 1'
#
loop_
_entity.id
_entity.type
_entity.pdbx_description
1 polymer ?
#
loop_
_entity_poly.entity_id
_entity_poly.type
_entity_poly.pdbx_seq_one_letter_code
_entity_poly.pdbx_strand_id
1 'polypeptide(L)' 'MNEQQFKDWLRRVDLNGDGRISRDELKQTLHDLEINWATLKAWWAVLRNDLNRNHCIDGELEIKKLKKYAAKHWGIVVSA' A
#
# COMPACT_ATOMS: atom_id res chain seq x y z
N MET A 1 4.82 1.79 -13.89
CA MET A 1 5.35 0.58 -13.26
C MET A 1 4.59 -0.63 -13.78
N ASN A 2 5.25 -1.62 -14.40
CA ASN A 2 4.58 -2.89 -14.77
C ASN A 2 4.09 -3.66 -13.52
N GLU A 3 3.23 -4.66 -13.71
CA GLU A 3 2.70 -5.50 -12.62
C GLU A 3 3.81 -6.12 -11.75
N GLN A 4 4.95 -6.46 -12.35
CA GLN A 4 6.14 -6.92 -11.64
C GLN A 4 6.77 -5.86 -10.74
N GLN A 5 6.87 -4.60 -11.18
CA GLN A 5 7.41 -3.54 -10.35
C GLN A 5 6.48 -3.20 -9.19
N PHE A 6 5.16 -3.31 -9.41
CA PHE A 6 4.21 -3.18 -8.32
C PHE A 6 4.34 -4.35 -7.33
N LYS A 7 4.55 -5.58 -7.80
CA LYS A 7 4.86 -6.73 -6.93
C LYS A 7 6.17 -6.55 -6.16
N ASP A 8 7.20 -5.96 -6.76
CA ASP A 8 8.46 -5.64 -6.09
C ASP A 8 8.27 -4.56 -5.03
N TRP A 9 7.49 -3.51 -5.35
CA TRP A 9 7.11 -2.50 -4.39
C TRP A 9 6.29 -3.08 -3.23
N LEU A 10 5.29 -3.93 -3.53
CA LEU A 10 4.53 -4.64 -2.52
C LEU A 10 5.46 -5.47 -1.62
N ARG A 11 6.45 -6.18 -2.18
CA ARG A 11 7.46 -6.93 -1.41
C ARG A 11 8.36 -6.06 -0.54
N ARG A 12 8.58 -4.79 -0.90
CA ARG A 12 9.32 -3.84 -0.05
C ARG A 12 8.45 -3.29 1.08
N VAL A 13 7.14 -3.24 0.86
CA VAL A 13 6.17 -2.80 1.88
C VAL A 13 5.87 -3.94 2.85
N ASP A 14 5.67 -5.15 2.33
CA ASP A 14 5.47 -6.40 3.06
C ASP A 14 6.79 -6.81 3.73
N LEU A 15 6.98 -6.36 4.96
CA LEU A 15 8.20 -6.59 5.74
C LEU A 15 8.19 -7.97 6.38
N ASN A 16 7.00 -8.52 6.65
CA ASN A 16 6.84 -9.81 7.28
C ASN A 16 6.77 -10.97 6.26
N GLY A 17 6.55 -10.67 4.97
CA GLY A 17 6.52 -11.64 3.88
C GLY A 17 5.25 -12.49 3.81
N ASP A 18 4.16 -12.06 4.45
CA ASP A 18 2.88 -12.78 4.51
C ASP A 18 2.02 -12.58 3.25
N GLY A 19 2.45 -11.71 2.34
CA GLY A 19 1.75 -11.38 1.10
C GLY A 19 0.55 -10.45 1.32
N ARG A 20 0.45 -9.83 2.50
CA ARG A 20 -0.56 -8.83 2.88
C ARG A 20 0.17 -7.56 3.28
N ILE A 21 -0.55 -6.43 3.22
CA ILE A 21 0.00 -5.16 3.71
C ILE A 21 -0.78 -4.72 4.93
N SER A 22 -0.14 -4.80 6.08
CA SER A 22 -0.69 -4.26 7.32
C SER A 22 -0.58 -2.74 7.35
N ARG A 23 -1.44 -2.09 8.15
CA ARG A 23 -1.34 -0.63 8.39
C ARG A 23 0.04 -0.22 8.90
N ASP A 24 0.64 -1.05 9.75
CA ASP A 24 1.92 -0.74 10.37
C ASP A 24 3.09 -0.84 9.37
N GLU A 25 3.06 -1.85 8.50
CA GLU A 25 4.00 -2.03 7.41
C GLU A 25 3.95 -0.87 6.42
N LEU A 26 2.73 -0.51 5.99
CA LEU A 26 2.53 0.63 5.11
C LEU A 26 3.02 1.95 5.74
N LYS A 27 2.77 2.12 7.04
CA LYS A 27 3.26 3.28 7.81
C LYS A 27 4.78 3.29 7.87
N GLN A 28 5.42 2.15 8.14
CA GLN A 28 6.87 2.04 8.16
C GLN A 28 7.47 2.38 6.81
N THR A 29 6.92 1.87 5.70
CA THR A 29 7.42 2.23 4.36
C THR A 29 7.21 3.71 4.05
N LEU A 30 6.05 4.29 4.40
CA LEU A 30 5.83 5.73 4.22
C LEU A 30 6.80 6.57 5.08
N HIS A 31 7.18 6.07 6.25
CA HIS A 31 8.16 6.70 7.12
C HIS A 31 9.59 6.59 6.56
N ASP A 32 9.95 5.43 6.02
CA ASP A 32 11.25 5.19 5.34
C ASP A 32 11.40 6.04 4.07
N LEU A 33 10.30 6.27 3.34
CA LEU A 33 10.24 7.19 2.20
C LEU A 33 10.23 8.68 2.62
N GLU A 34 10.41 8.98 3.91
CA GLU A 34 10.39 10.33 4.49
C GLU A 34 9.13 11.13 4.13
N ILE A 35 8.01 10.44 3.90
CA ILE A 35 6.75 11.08 3.53
C ILE A 35 6.11 11.70 4.75
N ASN A 36 6.01 13.03 4.75
CA ASN A 36 5.38 13.77 5.83
C ASN A 36 3.92 13.30 6.01
N TRP A 37 3.49 13.18 7.28
CA TRP A 37 2.19 12.61 7.66
C TRP A 37 1.99 11.13 7.26
N ALA A 38 3.08 10.34 7.22
CA ALA A 38 3.06 8.90 6.96
C ALA A 38 1.93 8.16 7.69
N THR A 39 1.77 8.40 9.00
CA THR A 39 0.72 7.79 9.82
C THR A 39 -0.69 8.11 9.32
N LEU A 40 -0.97 9.38 8.98
CA LEU A 40 -2.29 9.74 8.44
C LEU A 40 -2.49 9.13 7.06
N LYS A 41 -1.48 9.17 6.18
CA LYS A 41 -1.61 8.61 4.82
C LYS A 41 -1.81 7.09 4.85
N ALA A 42 -1.08 6.36 5.70
CA ALA A 42 -1.28 4.94 5.90
C ALA A 42 -2.69 4.66 6.42
N TRP A 43 -3.14 5.42 7.41
CA TRP A 43 -4.48 5.28 7.96
C TRP A 43 -5.58 5.56 6.92
N TRP A 44 -5.48 6.64 6.15
CA TRP A 44 -6.41 6.97 5.07
C TRP A 44 -6.39 5.93 3.94
N ALA A 45 -5.22 5.38 3.62
CA ALA A 45 -5.08 4.34 2.60
C ALA A 45 -5.73 3.05 3.05
N VAL A 46 -5.50 2.60 4.28
CA VAL A 46 -6.17 1.42 4.84
C VAL A 46 -7.66 1.67 4.90
N LEU A 47 -8.12 2.76 5.53
CA LEU A 47 -9.56 3.04 5.70
C LEU A 47 -10.36 3.06 4.38
N ARG A 48 -9.75 3.52 3.27
CA ARG A 48 -10.43 3.60 1.96
C ARG A 48 -10.34 2.33 1.14
N ASN A 49 -9.33 1.49 1.36
CA ASN A 49 -9.08 0.30 0.55
C ASN A 49 -9.45 -1.00 1.26
N ASP A 50 -9.46 -0.98 2.61
CA ASP A 50 -9.94 -2.06 3.48
C ASP A 50 -11.46 -2.23 3.29
N LEU A 51 -11.81 -3.19 2.44
CA LEU A 51 -13.18 -3.54 2.11
C LEU A 51 -13.74 -4.57 3.09
N ASN A 52 -12.87 -5.42 3.63
CA ASN A 52 -13.24 -6.54 4.48
C ASN A 52 -13.18 -6.18 5.98
N ARG A 53 -12.71 -4.98 6.33
CA ARG A 53 -12.49 -4.45 7.70
C ARG A 53 -11.53 -5.28 8.53
N ASN A 54 -10.59 -5.98 7.90
CA ASN A 54 -9.60 -6.79 8.63
C ASN A 54 -8.36 -5.99 9.05
N HIS A 55 -8.39 -4.66 8.87
CA HIS A 55 -7.32 -3.72 9.22
C HIS A 55 -6.01 -3.96 8.46
N CYS A 56 -6.05 -4.78 7.42
CA CYS A 56 -4.97 -5.12 6.51
C CYS A 56 -5.47 -4.96 5.07
N ILE A 57 -4.54 -4.88 4.11
CA ILE A 57 -4.85 -4.89 2.69
C ILE A 57 -4.39 -6.25 2.17
N ASP A 58 -5.35 -7.15 1.97
CA ASP A 58 -5.12 -8.50 1.46
C ASP A 58 -6.02 -8.82 0.26
N GLY A 59 -5.65 -9.85 -0.49
CA GLY A 59 -6.39 -10.27 -1.66
C GLY A 59 -6.25 -9.34 -2.89
N GLU A 60 -6.54 -9.89 -4.06
CA GLU A 60 -6.26 -9.22 -5.34
C GLU A 60 -7.09 -7.94 -5.54
N LEU A 61 -8.30 -7.88 -5.00
CA LEU A 61 -9.21 -6.73 -5.15
C LEU A 61 -8.75 -5.51 -4.33
N GLU A 62 -8.33 -5.72 -3.08
CA GLU A 62 -7.90 -4.64 -2.18
C GLU A 62 -6.52 -4.14 -2.61
N ILE A 63 -5.62 -5.05 -3.03
CA ILE A 63 -4.34 -4.71 -3.67
C ILE A 63 -4.57 -3.87 -4.94
N LYS A 64 -5.54 -4.22 -5.79
CA LYS A 64 -5.85 -3.45 -7.01
C LYS A 64 -6.42 -2.07 -6.70
N LYS A 65 -7.19 -1.93 -5.63
CA LYS A 65 -7.67 -0.62 -5.15
C LYS A 65 -6.53 0.22 -4.57
N LEU A 66 -5.68 -0.37 -3.73
CA LEU A 66 -4.48 0.26 -3.19
C LEU A 66 -3.57 0.74 -4.32
N LYS A 67 -3.36 -0.07 -5.36
CA LYS A 67 -2.61 0.29 -6.56
C LYS A 67 -3.14 1.57 -7.22
N LYS A 68 -4.46 1.68 -7.41
CA LYS A 68 -5.10 2.89 -7.94
C LYS A 68 -4.96 4.08 -6.98
N TYR A 69 -5.06 3.84 -5.68
CA TYR A 69 -4.94 4.87 -4.66
C TYR A 69 -3.52 5.45 -4.58
N ALA A 70 -2.50 4.57 -4.53
CA ALA A 70 -1.09 4.93 -4.51
C ALA A 70 -0.69 5.74 -5.77
N ALA A 71 -1.19 5.35 -6.94
CA ALA A 71 -0.96 6.11 -8.17
C ALA A 71 -1.55 7.53 -8.09
N LYS A 72 -2.74 7.69 -7.52
CA LYS A 72 -3.42 8.98 -7.42
C LYS A 72 -2.88 9.88 -6.32
N HIS A 73 -2.50 9.33 -5.17
CA HIS A 73 -2.20 10.09 -3.96
C HIS A 73 -0.71 10.16 -3.61
N TRP A 74 0.09 9.18 -4.04
CA TRP A 74 1.52 9.11 -3.72
C TRP A 74 2.41 9.31 -4.94
N GLY A 75 1.83 9.49 -6.13
CA GLY A 75 2.60 9.67 -7.37
C GLY A 75 3.37 8.42 -7.79
N ILE A 76 3.04 7.25 -7.22
CA ILE A 76 3.60 5.97 -7.65
C ILE A 76 2.89 5.58 -8.95
N VAL A 77 3.35 6.13 -10.08
CA VAL A 77 2.68 5.99 -11.36
C VAL A 77 2.81 4.54 -11.85
N VAL A 78 1.75 3.77 -11.62
CA VAL A 78 1.57 2.48 -12.27
C VAL A 78 0.95 2.71 -13.64
N SER A 79 1.81 2.85 -14.65
CA SER A 79 1.44 2.65 -16.06
C SER A 79 0.81 1.26 -16.23
N ALA A 80 -0.45 1.24 -16.66
CA ALA A 80 -1.24 0.04 -16.93
C ALA A 80 -0.77 -0.69 -18.17
#